data_AF-A0A0R1MF24-F1
#
_entry.id   AF-A0A0R1MF24-F1
#
_cell.length_a   1.000
_cell.length_b   1.000
_cell.length_c   1.000
_cell.angle_alpha   90.00
_cell.angle_beta   90.00
_cell.angle_gamma   90.00
#
_symmetry.space_group_name_H-M   'P 1'
#
loop_
_entity.id
_entity.type
_entity.pdbx_description
1 polymer ?
#
loop_
_entity_poly.entity_id
_entity_poly.type
_entity_poly.pdbx_seq_one_letter_code
_entity_poly.pdbx_strand_id
1 'polypeptide(L)' 'MSGKVELCIENGKVLNVYSRQFEEKKLWINNGKIVATGNAKLDAAEYFNA' A
#
# COMPACT_ATOMS: atom_id res chain seq x y z
N MET A 1 8.52 1.64 -17.63
CA MET A 1 7.27 2.21 -17.10
C MET A 1 7.65 3.24 -16.06
N SER A 2 7.68 4.53 -16.44
CA SER A 2 7.96 5.64 -15.52
C SER A 2 6.62 6.25 -15.14
N GLY A 3 6.05 5.79 -14.04
CA GLY A 3 4.81 6.36 -13.52
C GLY A 3 4.78 6.08 -12.03
N LYS A 4 4.76 7.15 -11.23
CA LYS A 4 4.49 7.04 -9.79
C LYS A 4 3.05 6.56 -9.61
N VAL A 5 2.80 5.78 -8.58
CA VAL A 5 1.42 5.52 -8.13
C VAL A 5 0.89 6.75 -7.38
N GLU A 6 -0.42 6.85 -7.21
CA GLU A 6 -1.03 7.98 -6.50
C GLU A 6 -0.59 8.05 -5.04
N LEU A 7 -0.76 6.95 -4.29
CA LEU A 7 -0.62 6.96 -2.84
C LEU A 7 0.09 5.69 -2.34
N CYS A 8 1.02 5.86 -1.41
CA CYS A 8 1.54 4.80 -0.56
C CYS A 8 1.10 5.04 0.89
N ILE A 9 0.39 4.08 1.47
CA ILE A 9 0.08 4.07 2.90
C ILE A 9 1.15 3.26 3.61
N GLU A 10 1.87 3.88 4.54
CA GLU A 10 2.92 3.28 5.35
C GLU A 10 2.45 3.05 6.78
N ASN A 11 3.10 2.11 7.48
CA ASN A 11 2.80 1.71 8.87
C ASN A 11 1.33 1.29 9.12
N GLY A 12 0.58 1.00 8.06
CA GLY A 12 -0.79 0.53 8.15
C GLY A 12 -0.87 -0.89 8.74
N LYS A 13 -1.79 -1.07 9.69
CA LYS A 13 -2.25 -2.40 10.12
C LYS A 13 -3.39 -2.84 9.22
N VAL A 14 -3.10 -3.75 8.30
CA VAL A 14 -4.06 -4.29 7.33
C VAL A 14 -4.63 -5.59 7.87
N LEU A 15 -5.96 -5.67 8.01
CA LEU A 15 -6.62 -6.92 8.38
C LEU A 15 -6.53 -7.91 7.23
N ASN A 16 -5.75 -8.98 7.42
CA ASN A 16 -5.81 -10.14 6.55
C ASN A 16 -7.03 -10.98 6.94
N VAL A 17 -8.05 -11.00 6.08
CA VAL A 17 -9.32 -11.68 6.33
C VAL A 17 -9.20 -13.21 6.29
N TYR A 18 -8.16 -13.76 5.67
CA TYR A 18 -7.91 -15.20 5.63
C TYR A 18 -7.32 -15.71 6.94
N SER A 19 -6.29 -15.03 7.45
CA SER A 19 -5.68 -15.36 8.74
C SER A 19 -6.47 -14.78 9.93
N ARG A 20 -7.36 -13.82 9.68
CA ARG A 20 -8.11 -13.05 10.69
C ARG A 20 -7.18 -12.30 11.65
N GLN A 21 -6.05 -11.80 11.14
CA GLN A 21 -5.06 -11.08 11.92
C GLN A 21 -4.67 -9.78 11.22
N PHE A 22 -4.28 -8.78 12.01
CA PHE A 22 -3.69 -7.55 11.49
C PHE A 22 -2.23 -7.80 11.14
N GLU A 23 -1.83 -7.37 9.95
CA GLU A 23 -0.46 -7.45 9.43
C GLU A 23 0.04 -6.05 9.13
N GLU A 24 1.27 -5.75 9.52
CA GLU A 24 1.93 -4.50 9.13
C GLU A 24 2.33 -4.57 7.67
N LYS A 25 1.66 -3.78 6.83
CA LYS A 25 1.91 -3.76 5.39
C LYS A 25 1.75 -2.35 4.83
N LYS A 26 2.62 -2.03 3.87
CA LYS A 26 2.39 -0.90 2.98
C LYS A 26 1.27 -1.24 1.99
N LEU A 27 0.43 -0.26 1.67
CA LEU A 27 -0.57 -0.36 0.60
C LEU A 27 -0.21 0.63 -0.50
N TRP A 28 -0.18 0.14 -1.74
CA TRP A 28 0.09 0.96 -2.92
C TRP A 28 -1.20 1.13 -3.70
N ILE A 29 -1.64 2.37 -3.87
CA ILE A 29 -2.92 2.72 -4.48
C ILE A 29 -2.67 3.51 -5.76
N ASN A 30 -3.35 3.11 -6.84
CA ASN A 30 -3.35 3.82 -8.11
C ASN A 30 -4.71 3.71 -8.79
N ASN A 31 -5.22 4.81 -9.34
CA ASN A 31 -6.58 4.93 -9.86
C ASN A 31 -7.65 4.40 -8.88
N GLY A 32 -7.49 4.73 -7.59
CA GLY A 32 -8.40 4.28 -6.52
C GLY A 32 -8.42 2.77 -6.23
N LYS A 33 -7.46 2.01 -6.77
CA LYS A 33 -7.33 0.55 -6.57
C LYS A 33 -6.02 0.20 -5.88
N ILE A 34 -6.04 -0.83 -5.04
CA ILE A 34 -4.81 -1.42 -4.51
C ILE A 34 -4.10 -2.16 -5.65
N VAL A 35 -2.90 -1.72 -5.99
CA VAL A 35 -2.08 -2.32 -7.06
C VAL A 35 -0.95 -3.21 -6.53
N ALA A 36 -0.53 -3.00 -5.28
CA ALA A 36 0.44 -3.84 -4.59
C ALA A 36 0.31 -3.71 -3.07
N THR A 37 0.90 -4.67 -2.34
CA THR A 37 1.03 -4.63 -0.89
C THR A 37 2.46 -4.98 -0.47
N GLY A 38 2.91 -4.48 0.68
CA GLY A 38 4.24 -4.75 1.23
C GLY A 38 5.37 -4.03 0.50
N ASN A 39 6.53 -4.69 0.36
CA ASN A 39 7.79 -4.08 -0.11
C ASN A 39 7.91 -4.02 -1.64
N ALA A 40 6.88 -3.52 -2.32
CA ALA A 40 6.96 -3.26 -3.76
C ALA A 40 7.97 -2.15 -4.05
N LYS A 41 8.79 -2.31 -5.10
CA LYS A 41 9.72 -1.27 -5.58
C LYS A 41 8.98 -0.26 -6.46
N LEU A 42 8.10 0.51 -5.83
CA LEU A 42 7.30 1.56 -6.47
C LEU A 42 7.62 2.91 -5.81
N ASP A 43 7.36 3.99 -6.54
CA ASP A 43 7.35 5.35 -6.00
C ASP A 43 5.90 5.86 -5.97
N ALA A 44 5.53 6.61 -4.95
CA ALA A 44 4.22 7.27 -4.86
C ALA A 44 4.33 8.80 -5.01
N ALA A 45 3.26 9.41 -5.51
CA ALA A 45 3.10 10.87 -5.52
C ALA A 45 2.86 11.40 -4.09
N GLU A 46 2.13 10.64 -3.28
CA GLU A 46 1.85 10.94 -1.87
C GLU A 46 2.21 9.76 -0.96
N TYR A 47 2.72 10.07 0.23
CA TYR A 47 2.94 9.11 1.30
C TYR A 47 2.11 9.49 2.52
N PHE A 48 1.30 8.55 3.00
CA PHE A 48 0.50 8.70 4.21
C PHE A 48 0.99 7.73 5.29
N ASN A 49 1.27 8.25 6.48
CA ASN A 49 1.68 7.45 7.64
C ASN A 49 0.45 7.24 8.55
N ALA A 50 -0.02 6.00 8.63
CA ALA A 50 -1.29 5.63 9.27
C ALA A 50 -1.26 5.58 10.81
#